data_AF-A0A7H8QZ59-F1
#
_entry.id   AF-A0A7H8QZ59-F1
#
_cell.length_a   1.000
_cell.length_b   1.000
_cell.length_c   1.000
_cell.angle_alpha   90.00
_cell.angle_beta   90.00
_cell.angle_gamma   90.00
#
_symmetry.space_group_name_H-M   'P 1'
#
loop_
_entity.id
_entity.type
_entity.pdbx_description
1 polymer ?
#
loop_
_entity_poly.entity_id
_entity_poly.type
_entity_poly.pdbx_seq_one_letter_code
_entity_poly.pdbx_strand_id
1 'polypeptide(L)'
;MAISSSTMRGISLFCRVIEIISALIVLGITAWAVERTKTVTVIYSLVIACFTVFYTLILLIVAFSRSKTIIFHVISTVIDLFLAFFWVAAFVLLANNFNTAGCRVNRWHGITVCSRPHTVEAFSFIAFFFTLLAAIFGALSVYAMTNERRENEQPHREKSVTSSTVAGTTPETHVSNEQGMNNIV
;
A
#
# COMPACT_ATOMS: atom_id res chain seq x y z
N MET A 1 7.08 -20.50 -5.50
CA MET A 1 6.90 -19.95 -6.86
C MET A 1 7.57 -18.58 -6.87
N ALA A 2 8.78 -18.48 -7.44
CA ALA A 2 9.59 -17.27 -7.37
C ALA A 2 9.03 -16.21 -8.34
N ILE A 3 8.07 -15.42 -7.88
CA ILE A 3 7.62 -14.24 -8.62
C ILE A 3 8.76 -13.22 -8.47
N SER A 4 9.44 -12.93 -9.57
CA SER A 4 10.52 -11.94 -9.59
C SER A 4 10.02 -10.61 -9.02
N SER A 5 10.80 -9.99 -8.13
CA SER A 5 10.48 -8.70 -7.51
C SER A 5 10.20 -7.60 -8.56
N SER A 6 10.78 -7.73 -9.75
CA SER A 6 10.50 -6.88 -10.91
C SER A 6 9.07 -7.04 -11.44
N THR A 7 8.55 -8.26 -11.47
CA THR A 7 7.19 -8.56 -11.94
C THR A 7 6.14 -8.03 -10.97
N MET A 8 6.35 -8.17 -9.66
CA MET A 8 5.44 -7.63 -8.64
C MET A 8 5.35 -6.10 -8.70
N ARG A 9 6.49 -5.44 -8.97
CA ARG A 9 6.54 -3.98 -9.16
C ARG A 9 5.82 -3.54 -10.43
N GLY A 10 6.01 -4.24 -11.54
CA GLY A 10 5.33 -3.94 -12.80
C GLY A 10 3.82 -4.06 -12.68
N ILE A 11 3.33 -5.14 -12.08
CA ILE A 11 1.89 -5.38 -11.87
C ILE A 11 1.30 -4.33 -10.92
N SER A 12 1.98 -4.01 -9.82
CA SER A 12 1.55 -2.97 -8.89
C SER A 12 1.45 -1.62 -9.59
N LEU A 13 2.46 -1.23 -10.36
CA LEU A 13 2.47 0.03 -11.10
C LEU A 13 1.33 0.09 -12.14
N PHE A 14 1.08 -1.01 -12.85
CA PHE A 14 -0.05 -1.11 -13.78
C PHE A 14 -1.40 -0.90 -13.08
N CYS A 15 -1.63 -1.54 -11.93
CA CYS A 15 -2.85 -1.34 -11.15
C CYS A 15 -3.01 0.13 -10.73
N ARG A 16 -1.92 0.79 -10.31
CA ARG A 16 -1.94 2.22 -9.94
C ARG A 16 -2.28 3.14 -11.10
N VAL A 17 -1.77 2.86 -12.29
CA VAL A 17 -2.07 3.67 -13.47
C VAL A 17 -3.56 3.57 -13.81
N ILE A 18 -4.14 2.38 -13.75
CA ILE A 18 -5.59 2.20 -14.01
C ILE A 18 -6.43 2.85 -12.90
N GLU A 19 -6.00 2.75 -11.65
CA GLU A 19 -6.63 3.43 -10.52
C GLU A 19 -6.66 4.95 -10.73
N ILE A 20 -5.54 5.56 -11.15
CA ILE A 20 -5.47 7.00 -11.47
C ILE A 20 -6.42 7.37 -12.60
N ILE A 21 -6.40 6.62 -13.71
CA ILE A 21 -7.24 6.92 -14.88
C ILE A 21 -8.73 6.82 -14.52
N SER A 22 -9.14 5.77 -13.82
CA SER A 22 -10.52 5.58 -13.40
C SER A 22 -10.97 6.66 -12.40
N ALA A 23 -10.13 7.00 -11.42
CA ALA A 23 -10.41 8.07 -10.47
C ALA A 23 -10.51 9.44 -11.15
N LEU A 24 -9.66 9.75 -12.13
CA LEU A 24 -9.73 11.01 -12.90
C LEU A 24 -11.01 11.11 -13.73
N ILE A 25 -11.49 10.01 -14.32
CA ILE A 25 -12.76 9.98 -15.06
C ILE A 25 -13.92 10.29 -14.11
N VAL A 26 -13.97 9.63 -12.95
CA VAL A 26 -14.99 9.89 -11.92
C VAL A 26 -14.90 11.33 -11.41
N LEU A 27 -13.69 11.84 -11.14
CA LEU A 27 -13.45 13.21 -10.71
C LEU A 27 -13.97 14.21 -11.75
N GLY A 28 -13.65 14.02 -13.04
CA GLY A 28 -14.07 14.92 -14.10
C GLY A 28 -15.58 14.98 -14.27
N ILE A 29 -16.25 13.82 -14.25
CA ILE A 29 -17.72 13.77 -14.38
C ILE A 29 -18.41 14.35 -13.13
N THR A 30 -17.90 14.05 -11.93
CA THR A 30 -18.48 14.56 -10.68
C THR A 30 -18.21 16.06 -10.48
N ALA A 31 -17.05 16.57 -10.88
CA ALA A 31 -16.73 18.01 -10.85
C ALA A 31 -17.66 18.81 -11.77
N TRP A 32 -17.94 18.30 -12.98
CA TRP A 32 -18.94 18.92 -13.86
C TRP A 32 -20.36 18.87 -13.27
N ALA A 33 -20.71 17.78 -12.60
CA ALA A 33 -22.04 17.60 -11.99
C ALA A 33 -22.27 18.51 -10.76
N VAL A 34 -21.21 18.84 -10.00
CA VAL A 34 -21.33 19.67 -8.79
C VAL A 34 -21.78 21.09 -9.09
N GLU A 35 -21.41 21.63 -10.26
CA GLU A 35 -21.78 22.96 -10.74
C GLU A 35 -23.30 23.07 -10.96
N ARG A 36 -23.96 21.95 -11.27
CA ARG A 36 -25.38 21.92 -11.68
C ARG A 36 -26.30 21.37 -10.59
N THR A 37 -25.80 20.49 -9.72
CA THR A 37 -26.60 19.80 -8.70
C THR A 37 -25.80 19.53 -7.43
N LYS A 38 -26.22 20.13 -6.31
CA LYS A 38 -25.63 19.92 -4.98
C LYS A 38 -26.22 18.69 -4.31
N THR A 39 -25.92 17.51 -4.82
CA THR A 39 -26.36 16.23 -4.23
C THR A 39 -25.23 15.62 -3.40
N VAL A 40 -25.55 15.13 -2.20
CA VAL A 40 -24.57 14.57 -1.24
C VAL A 40 -23.72 13.47 -1.87
N THR A 41 -24.34 12.59 -2.67
CA THR A 41 -23.66 11.50 -3.38
C THR A 41 -22.58 11.98 -4.37
N VAL A 42 -22.81 13.11 -5.04
CA VAL A 42 -21.86 13.70 -5.99
C VAL A 42 -20.67 14.29 -5.24
N ILE A 43 -20.93 15.01 -4.15
CA ILE A 43 -19.88 15.62 -3.31
C ILE A 43 -19.02 14.53 -2.67
N TYR A 44 -19.63 13.47 -2.14
CA TYR A 44 -18.90 12.33 -1.58
C TYR A 44 -17.95 11.71 -2.59
N SER A 45 -18.45 11.36 -3.78
CA SER A 45 -17.65 10.73 -4.84
C SER A 45 -16.51 11.63 -5.33
N LEU A 46 -16.74 12.95 -5.39
CA LEU A 46 -15.73 13.94 -5.75
C LEU A 46 -14.59 13.98 -4.73
N VAL A 47 -14.90 13.99 -3.43
CA VAL A 47 -13.89 14.01 -2.37
C VAL A 47 -13.04 12.74 -2.41
N ILE A 48 -13.67 11.56 -2.53
CA ILE A 48 -12.95 10.28 -2.61
C ILE A 48 -12.06 10.21 -3.84
N ALA A 49 -12.55 10.65 -5.00
CA ALA A 49 -11.74 10.70 -6.22
C ALA A 49 -10.53 11.63 -6.07
N CYS A 50 -10.69 12.79 -5.43
CA CYS A 50 -9.60 13.74 -5.18
C CYS A 50 -8.51 13.15 -4.26
N PHE A 51 -8.93 12.54 -3.13
CA PHE A 51 -8.00 11.86 -2.23
C PHE A 51 -7.28 10.70 -2.92
N THR A 52 -8.00 9.91 -3.72
CA THR A 52 -7.42 8.80 -4.49
C THR A 52 -6.32 9.29 -5.42
N VAL A 53 -6.59 10.31 -6.24
CA VAL A 53 -5.62 10.86 -7.20
C VAL A 53 -4.40 11.43 -6.49
N PHE A 54 -4.60 12.22 -5.43
CA PHE A 54 -3.49 12.80 -4.67
C PHE A 54 -2.59 11.73 -4.04
N TYR A 55 -3.21 10.74 -3.39
CA TYR A 55 -2.51 9.66 -2.73
C TYR A 55 -1.74 8.76 -3.70
N THR A 56 -2.41 8.32 -4.78
CA THR A 56 -1.78 7.47 -5.81
C THR A 56 -0.66 8.18 -6.54
N LEU A 57 -0.73 9.49 -6.74
CA LEU A 57 0.36 10.28 -7.31
C LEU A 57 1.59 10.30 -6.40
N ILE A 58 1.42 10.47 -5.10
CA ILE A 58 2.52 10.36 -4.12
C ILE A 58 3.14 8.97 -4.17
N LEU A 59 2.32 7.91 -4.20
CA LEU A 59 2.80 6.54 -4.33
C LEU A 59 3.58 6.31 -5.63
N LEU A 60 3.13 6.89 -6.74
CA LEU A 60 3.81 6.78 -8.04
C LEU A 60 5.21 7.42 -7.97
N ILE A 61 5.32 8.60 -7.35
CA ILE A 61 6.60 9.30 -7.15
C ILE A 61 7.53 8.46 -6.26
N VAL A 62 7.01 7.89 -5.18
CA VAL A 62 7.80 7.05 -4.28
C VAL A 62 8.21 5.74 -4.95
N ALA A 63 7.35 5.15 -5.79
CA ALA A 63 7.68 3.95 -6.57
C ALA A 63 8.79 4.19 -7.60
N PHE A 64 8.91 5.41 -8.12
CA PHE A 64 10.02 5.82 -8.99
C PHE A 64 11.32 6.06 -8.19
N SER A 65 11.20 6.47 -6.94
CA SER A 65 12.34 6.59 -6.03
C SER A 65 12.87 5.21 -5.60
N ARG A 66 14.19 5.03 -5.58
CA ARG A 66 14.82 3.74 -5.18
C ARG A 66 14.77 3.46 -3.67
N SER A 67 14.08 4.29 -2.89
CA SER A 67 14.02 4.12 -1.43
C SER A 67 13.12 2.95 -1.05
N LYS A 68 13.73 1.82 -0.64
CA LYS A 68 13.04 0.59 -0.24
C LYS A 68 12.65 0.61 1.23
N THR A 69 11.77 1.52 1.65
CA THR A 69 11.31 1.53 3.03
C THR A 69 10.14 0.56 3.20
N ILE A 70 10.36 -0.58 3.85
CA ILE A 70 9.32 -1.59 4.16
C ILE A 70 8.11 -0.95 4.85
N ILE A 71 8.35 0.03 5.74
CA ILE A 71 7.31 0.78 6.47
C ILE A 71 6.35 1.48 5.50
N PHE A 72 6.86 2.04 4.40
CA PHE A 72 6.03 2.70 3.40
C PHE A 72 5.12 1.71 2.65
N HIS A 73 5.61 0.50 2.40
CA HIS A 73 4.83 -0.57 1.78
C HIS A 73 3.70 -1.08 2.70
N VAL A 74 3.94 -1.16 4.01
CA VAL A 74 2.92 -1.52 5.00
C VAL A 74 1.84 -0.44 5.10
N ILE A 75 2.25 0.82 5.27
CA ILE A 75 1.32 1.95 5.37
C ILE A 75 0.48 2.06 4.11
N SER A 76 1.10 1.88 2.93
CA SER A 76 0.36 1.99 1.68
C SER A 76 -0.71 0.93 1.51
N THR A 77 -0.37 -0.32 1.81
CA THR A 77 -1.32 -1.44 1.76
C THR A 77 -2.56 -1.18 2.65
N VAL A 78 -2.37 -0.61 3.83
CA VAL A 78 -3.48 -0.28 4.74
C VAL A 78 -4.36 0.83 4.16
N ILE A 79 -3.75 1.89 3.62
CA ILE A 79 -4.49 3.00 3.01
C ILE A 79 -5.26 2.52 1.77
N ASP A 80 -4.67 1.65 0.94
CA ASP A 80 -5.36 1.07 -0.22
C ASP A 80 -6.61 0.31 0.18
N LEU A 81 -6.58 -0.42 1.30
CA LEU A 81 -7.74 -1.14 1.80
C LEU A 81 -8.85 -0.17 2.25
N PHE A 82 -8.49 0.91 2.94
CA PHE A 82 -9.46 1.97 3.26
C PHE A 82 -10.05 2.59 2.00
N LEU A 83 -9.19 2.89 1.01
CA LEU A 83 -9.61 3.50 -0.24
C LEU A 83 -10.56 2.58 -1.01
N ALA A 84 -10.29 1.27 -1.04
CA ALA A 84 -11.19 0.27 -1.60
C ALA A 84 -12.56 0.29 -0.91
N PHE A 85 -12.61 0.39 0.42
CA PHE A 85 -13.86 0.51 1.16
C PHE A 85 -14.64 1.79 0.80
N PHE A 86 -13.95 2.93 0.70
CA PHE A 86 -14.54 4.19 0.27
C PHE A 86 -15.08 4.13 -1.16
N TRP A 87 -14.38 3.45 -2.08
CA TRP A 87 -14.87 3.22 -3.45
C TRP A 87 -16.11 2.32 -3.50
N VAL A 88 -16.17 1.26 -2.70
CA VAL A 88 -17.39 0.44 -2.59
C VAL A 88 -18.56 1.28 -2.06
N ALA A 89 -18.33 2.08 -1.02
CA ALA A 89 -19.36 2.96 -0.48
C ALA A 89 -19.84 3.97 -1.54
N ALA A 90 -18.93 4.55 -2.34
CA ALA A 90 -19.29 5.43 -3.45
C ALA A 90 -20.14 4.71 -4.49
N PHE A 91 -19.74 3.50 -4.88
CA PHE A 91 -20.49 2.64 -5.80
C PHE A 91 -21.91 2.34 -5.30
N VAL A 92 -22.05 1.89 -4.05
CA VAL A 92 -23.36 1.56 -3.45
C VAL A 92 -24.27 2.78 -3.39
N LEU A 93 -23.73 3.95 -3.01
CA LEU A 93 -24.49 5.20 -2.96
C LEU A 93 -24.92 5.66 -4.36
N LEU A 94 -24.09 5.44 -5.39
CA LEU A 94 -24.46 5.69 -6.78
C LEU A 94 -25.58 4.75 -7.24
N ALA A 95 -25.42 3.45 -7.00
CA ALA A 95 -26.41 2.43 -7.38
C ALA A 95 -27.78 2.69 -6.74
N ASN A 96 -27.81 3.04 -5.45
CA ASN A 96 -29.06 3.38 -4.76
C ASN A 96 -29.70 4.67 -5.29
N ASN A 97 -28.87 5.67 -5.65
CA ASN A 97 -29.37 6.90 -6.24
C ASN A 97 -30.00 6.66 -7.63
N PHE A 98 -29.54 5.68 -8.43
CA PHE A 98 -30.20 5.30 -9.69
C PHE A 98 -31.54 4.62 -9.48
N ASN A 99 -31.59 3.69 -8.53
CA ASN A 99 -32.82 2.98 -8.21
C ASN A 99 -33.91 3.95 -7.71
N THR A 100 -33.51 5.04 -7.04
CA THR A 100 -34.43 6.01 -6.44
C THR A 100 -34.75 7.20 -7.36
N ALA A 101 -33.79 7.68 -8.16
CA ALA A 101 -33.88 8.96 -8.90
C ALA A 101 -34.07 8.81 -10.41
N GLY A 102 -34.74 7.73 -10.86
CA GLY A 102 -34.99 7.35 -12.25
C GLY A 102 -34.85 8.48 -13.27
N CYS A 103 -33.92 8.29 -14.23
CA CYS A 103 -33.57 9.17 -15.35
C CYS A 103 -34.12 10.61 -15.26
N ARG A 104 -33.68 11.39 -14.27
CA ARG A 104 -34.24 12.73 -14.06
C ARG A 104 -33.91 13.64 -15.24
N VAL A 105 -34.93 13.93 -16.03
CA VAL A 105 -34.92 14.75 -17.24
C VAL A 105 -34.08 16.01 -17.02
N ASN A 106 -32.98 16.16 -17.76
CA ASN A 106 -32.23 17.41 -17.76
C ASN A 106 -33.04 18.49 -18.51
N ARG A 107 -33.13 19.67 -17.89
CA ARG A 107 -34.02 20.78 -18.30
C ARG A 107 -33.63 21.54 -19.57
N TRP A 108 -32.61 21.10 -20.32
CA TRP A 108 -32.04 21.95 -21.39
C TRP A 108 -32.30 21.50 -22.82
N HIS A 109 -32.66 20.24 -23.10
CA HIS A 109 -32.96 19.81 -24.49
C HIS A 109 -33.98 18.67 -24.66
N GLY A 110 -34.67 18.21 -23.61
CA GLY A 110 -35.68 17.15 -23.76
C GLY A 110 -35.12 15.77 -24.13
N ILE A 111 -33.79 15.60 -24.16
CA ILE A 111 -33.12 14.32 -24.41
C ILE A 111 -32.64 13.75 -23.07
N THR A 112 -33.22 12.63 -22.66
CA THR A 112 -32.85 11.87 -21.46
C THR A 112 -31.51 11.16 -21.68
N VAL A 113 -30.39 11.86 -21.45
CA VAL A 113 -29.07 11.21 -21.46
C VAL A 113 -28.81 10.49 -20.14
N CYS A 114 -29.43 9.32 -19.97
CA CYS A 114 -29.16 8.39 -18.86
C CYS A 114 -27.73 7.81 -18.90
N SER A 115 -26.98 8.01 -19.99
CA SER A 115 -25.65 7.42 -20.15
C SER A 115 -24.63 7.93 -19.13
N ARG A 116 -24.64 9.24 -18.82
CA ARG A 116 -23.61 9.86 -17.95
C ARG A 116 -23.50 9.20 -16.58
N PRO A 117 -24.59 8.98 -15.85
CA PRO A 117 -24.44 8.55 -14.48
C PRO A 117 -24.21 7.01 -14.39
N HIS A 118 -24.62 6.23 -15.40
CA HIS A 118 -24.15 4.83 -15.57
C HIS A 118 -22.65 4.73 -15.84
N THR A 119 -22.08 5.70 -16.55
CA THR A 119 -20.63 5.76 -16.77
C THR A 119 -19.89 5.91 -15.45
N VAL A 120 -20.34 6.81 -14.55
CA VAL A 120 -19.69 7.02 -13.25
C VAL A 120 -19.78 5.78 -12.35
N GLU A 121 -20.92 5.09 -12.38
CA GLU A 121 -21.12 3.84 -11.64
C GLU A 121 -20.12 2.76 -12.07
N ALA A 122 -20.02 2.50 -13.37
CA ALA A 122 -19.12 1.49 -13.91
C ALA A 122 -17.64 1.81 -13.63
N PHE A 123 -17.23 3.06 -13.80
CA PHE A 123 -15.84 3.47 -13.52
C PHE A 123 -15.51 3.43 -12.03
N SER A 124 -16.48 3.65 -11.14
CA SER A 124 -16.28 3.50 -9.69
C SER A 124 -16.07 2.04 -9.29
N PHE A 125 -16.76 1.10 -9.94
CA PHE A 125 -16.53 -0.33 -9.74
C PHE A 125 -15.15 -0.77 -10.24
N ILE A 126 -14.73 -0.26 -11.41
CA ILE A 126 -13.39 -0.52 -11.95
C ILE A 126 -12.32 0.02 -10.99
N ALA A 127 -12.47 1.27 -10.52
CA ALA A 127 -11.55 1.86 -9.54
C ALA A 127 -11.44 0.96 -8.29
N PHE A 128 -12.57 0.57 -7.70
CA PHE A 128 -12.60 -0.36 -6.58
C PHE A 128 -11.83 -1.65 -6.86
N PHE A 129 -12.10 -2.31 -7.99
CA PHE A 129 -11.49 -3.58 -8.32
C PHE A 129 -9.96 -3.48 -8.43
N PHE A 130 -9.45 -2.44 -9.10
CA PHE A 130 -8.01 -2.23 -9.24
C PHE A 130 -7.35 -1.78 -7.93
N THR A 131 -8.01 -0.98 -7.11
CA THR A 131 -7.52 -0.64 -5.76
C THR A 131 -7.45 -1.89 -4.87
N LEU A 132 -8.45 -2.79 -4.94
CA LEU A 132 -8.44 -4.06 -4.21
C LEU A 132 -7.27 -4.95 -4.68
N LEU A 133 -7.08 -5.09 -5.99
CA LEU A 133 -5.94 -5.85 -6.52
C LEU A 133 -4.61 -5.25 -6.07
N ALA A 134 -4.46 -3.92 -6.13
CA ALA A 134 -3.26 -3.24 -5.64
C ALA A 134 -3.01 -3.51 -4.15
N ALA A 135 -4.06 -3.49 -3.32
CA ALA A 135 -3.98 -3.83 -1.91
C ALA A 135 -3.55 -5.29 -1.69
N ILE A 136 -4.10 -6.24 -2.45
CA ILE A 136 -3.73 -7.67 -2.36
C ILE A 136 -2.27 -7.87 -2.74
N PHE A 137 -1.81 -7.29 -3.87
CA PHE A 137 -0.40 -7.38 -4.28
C PHE A 137 0.53 -6.67 -3.28
N GLY A 138 0.10 -5.56 -2.71
CA GLY A 138 0.79 -4.87 -1.61
C GLY A 138 0.94 -5.79 -0.39
N ALA A 139 -0.14 -6.40 0.07
CA ALA A 139 -0.15 -7.32 1.21
C ALA A 139 0.74 -8.54 0.97
N LEU A 140 0.67 -9.15 -0.21
CA LEU A 140 1.52 -10.28 -0.58
C LEU A 140 3.00 -9.90 -0.59
N SER A 141 3.34 -8.70 -1.08
CA SER A 141 4.73 -8.21 -1.08
C SER A 141 5.26 -7.99 0.34
N VAL A 142 4.43 -7.46 1.24
CA VAL A 142 4.78 -7.28 2.65
C VAL A 142 4.95 -8.63 3.34
N TYR A 143 4.02 -9.57 3.12
CA TYR A 143 4.08 -10.91 3.71
C TYR A 143 5.36 -11.66 3.28
N ALA A 144 5.72 -11.60 2.00
CA ALA A 144 6.96 -12.19 1.50
C ALA A 144 8.20 -11.60 2.20
N MET A 145 8.29 -10.26 2.28
CA MET A 145 9.41 -9.59 2.96
C MET A 145 9.47 -9.88 4.46
N THR A 146 8.31 -9.99 5.13
CA THR A 146 8.26 -10.38 6.55
C THR A 146 8.70 -11.83 6.74
N ASN A 147 8.31 -12.75 5.86
CA ASN A 147 8.73 -14.15 5.95
C ASN A 147 10.25 -14.30 5.80
N GLU A 148 10.85 -13.64 4.81
CA GLU A 148 12.31 -13.64 4.61
C GLU A 148 13.07 -13.03 5.81
N ARG A 149 12.50 -12.00 6.45
CA ARG A 149 13.08 -11.42 7.68
C ARG A 149 13.05 -12.41 8.84
N ARG A 150 11.94 -13.13 9.03
CA ARG A 150 11.80 -14.15 10.09
C ARG A 150 12.75 -15.32 9.89
N GLU A 151 12.97 -15.73 8.65
CA GLU A 151 13.91 -16.81 8.30
C GLU A 151 15.37 -16.39 8.55
N ASN A 152 15.74 -15.14 8.22
CA ASN A 152 17.08 -14.61 8.50
C ASN A 152 17.34 -14.28 9.98
N GLU A 153 16.30 -14.08 10.80
CA GLU A 153 16.42 -13.88 12.26
C GLU A 153 16.61 -15.21 13.04
N GLN A 154 16.50 -16.38 12.38
CA GLN A 154 16.94 -17.67 12.93
C GLN A 154 18.02 -18.29 12.03
N PRO A 155 19.32 -18.00 12.23
CA PRO A 155 20.13 -18.84 13.13
C PRO A 155 21.44 -18.17 13.65
N HIS A 156 21.47 -17.68 14.90
CA HIS A 156 22.69 -17.68 15.73
C HIS A 156 22.34 -17.62 17.22
N ARG A 157 21.66 -18.65 17.73
CA ARG A 157 21.72 -19.00 19.16
C ARG A 157 22.58 -20.25 19.27
N GLU A 158 23.86 -20.10 18.94
CA GLU A 158 24.85 -21.12 19.22
C GLU A 158 25.11 -21.16 20.72
N LYS A 159 25.06 -22.38 21.27
CA LYS A 159 25.22 -22.69 22.68
C LYS A 159 26.68 -22.41 23.09
N SER A 160 26.90 -21.53 24.07
CA SER A 160 28.08 -21.68 24.93
C SER A 160 27.65 -22.43 26.19
N VAL A 161 27.81 -23.75 26.13
CA VAL A 161 27.97 -24.58 27.32
C VAL A 161 29.46 -24.57 27.62
N THR A 162 29.88 -23.79 28.61
CA THR A 162 31.07 -24.14 29.39
C THR A 162 30.70 -24.04 30.85
N SER A 163 30.62 -25.23 31.46
CA SER A 163 30.48 -25.50 32.88
C SER A 163 31.21 -24.48 33.76
N SER A 164 30.45 -23.81 34.63
CA SER A 164 30.99 -23.21 35.86
C SER A 164 30.39 -23.97 37.03
N THR A 165 30.92 -25.18 37.25
CA THR A 165 30.78 -25.92 38.51
C THR A 165 32.00 -25.59 39.36
N VAL A 166 31.77 -25.32 40.65
CA VAL A 166 32.74 -25.13 41.76
C VAL A 166 33.37 -23.72 41.82
N ALA A 167 32.91 -22.78 42.65
CA ALA A 167 32.93 -22.70 44.12
C ALA A 167 34.34 -22.62 44.75
N GLY A 168 34.77 -21.41 45.11
CA GLY A 168 35.52 -21.15 46.36
C GLY A 168 37.05 -21.03 46.32
N THR A 169 37.52 -20.02 47.08
CA THR A 169 38.82 -19.87 47.79
C THR A 169 40.09 -19.36 47.07
N THR A 170 40.32 -18.03 47.23
CA THR A 170 41.54 -17.32 47.78
C THR A 170 42.93 -17.41 47.08
N PRO A 171 43.85 -16.43 47.33
CA PRO A 171 44.71 -15.79 46.33
C PRO A 171 46.20 -16.13 46.46
N GLU A 172 47.04 -15.85 45.44
CA GLU A 172 48.47 -15.57 45.65
C GLU A 172 49.19 -14.90 44.45
N THR A 173 50.13 -14.03 44.84
CA THR A 173 51.08 -13.17 44.13
C THR A 173 52.20 -13.90 43.36
N HIS A 174 52.76 -13.28 42.29
CA HIS A 174 54.21 -13.15 41.97
C HIS A 174 54.39 -12.61 40.52
N VAL A 175 54.88 -11.38 40.31
CA VAL A 175 56.27 -10.99 39.98
C VAL A 175 56.92 -11.79 38.82
N SER A 176 57.25 -11.10 37.73
CA SER A 176 58.38 -11.48 36.87
C SER A 176 59.00 -10.24 36.23
N ASN A 177 60.26 -10.01 36.59
CA ASN A 177 61.19 -9.10 35.96
C ASN A 177 62.39 -9.93 35.45
N GLU A 178 62.95 -9.50 34.33
CA GLU A 178 64.33 -9.71 33.86
C GLU A 178 64.85 -11.04 33.25
N GLN A 179 65.80 -10.81 32.32
CA GLN A 179 66.79 -11.70 31.69
C GLN A 179 66.28 -12.65 30.58
N GLY A 180 66.84 -12.70 29.38
CA GLY A 180 68.10 -12.19 28.87
C GLY A 180 68.69 -13.18 27.87
N MET A 181 68.81 -12.73 26.61
CA MET A 181 69.96 -12.97 25.72
C MET A 181 70.24 -14.39 25.16
N ASN A 182 70.81 -14.39 23.94
CA ASN A 182 71.54 -15.46 23.23
C ASN A 182 70.69 -16.45 22.38
N ASN A 183 71.00 -16.80 21.12
CA ASN A 183 72.16 -16.57 20.24
C ASN A 183 71.82 -16.99 18.79
N ILE A 184 72.32 -16.23 17.80
CA ILE A 184 73.18 -16.64 16.65
C ILE A 184 72.76 -17.86 15.81
N VAL A 185 72.46 -17.67 14.51
CA VAL A 185 73.36 -17.76 13.31
C VAL A 185 72.68 -17.03 12.16
#